data_AF-A0A0T1SIU6-F1
#
_entry.id   AF-A0A0T1SIU6-F1
#
_cell.length_a   1.000
_cell.length_b   1.000
_cell.length_c   1.000
_cell.angle_alpha   90.00
_cell.angle_beta   90.00
_cell.angle_gamma   90.00
#
_symmetry.space_group_name_H-M   'P 1'
#
loop_
_entity.id
_entity.type
_entity.pdbx_description
1 polymer ?
#
loop_
_entity_poly.entity_id
_entity_poly.type
_entity_poly.pdbx_seq_one_letter_code
_entity_poly.pdbx_strand_id
1 'polypeptide(L)'
;MVVVMRTVTRRGVFCRTCGLAVYRKMTSDTLITGWWGLFSLFVTPFVVLGNVSGARAAFRRLPEPYGARCAPLDPGRRVLRRAPAMLVLTPLALVAAAVPTLLLIGLIAGPDGDGKGAGLSVGDCVENTADWPDQALLKVDCGSPAAEYRVADEPSCGPEDYLLRAEYMIDAPGKPGYCVTPL
;
A
#
# COMPACT_ATOMS: atom_id res chain seq x y z
N MET A 1 -5.69 -30.28 -7.34
CA MET A 1 -4.82 -29.73 -8.40
C MET A 1 -4.96 -28.21 -8.38
N VAL A 2 -3.91 -27.47 -8.05
CA VAL A 2 -3.92 -25.99 -8.06
C VAL A 2 -3.30 -25.54 -9.37
N VAL A 3 -4.09 -24.90 -10.25
CA VAL A 3 -3.59 -24.34 -11.50
C VAL A 3 -3.14 -22.91 -11.23
N VAL A 4 -1.82 -22.71 -11.13
CA VAL A 4 -1.22 -21.38 -10.87
C VAL A 4 -1.20 -20.52 -12.13
N MET A 5 -0.94 -21.12 -13.30
CA MET A 5 -0.90 -20.42 -14.57
C MET A 5 -1.25 -21.39 -15.71
N ARG A 6 -1.98 -20.90 -16.73
CA ARG A 6 -2.25 -21.65 -17.95
C ARG A 6 -2.05 -20.75 -19.16
N THR A 7 -1.12 -21.12 -20.03
CA THR A 7 -0.95 -20.48 -21.34
C THR A 7 -1.78 -21.25 -22.37
N VAL A 8 -2.61 -20.53 -23.12
CA VAL A 8 -3.44 -21.11 -24.17
C VAL A 8 -3.06 -20.46 -25.49
N THR A 9 -2.77 -21.28 -26.50
CA THR A 9 -2.51 -20.82 -27.86
C THR A 9 -3.59 -21.35 -28.79
N ARG A 10 -4.00 -20.54 -29.77
CA ARG A 10 -5.00 -20.93 -30.77
C ARG A 10 -4.39 -20.82 -32.15
N ARG A 11 -4.29 -21.97 -32.82
CA ARG A 11 -3.80 -22.08 -34.19
C ARG A 11 -4.98 -22.30 -35.13
N GLY A 12 -4.90 -21.73 -36.32
CA GLY A 12 -5.95 -21.83 -37.33
C GLY A 12 -5.71 -20.87 -38.49
N VAL A 13 -6.44 -21.08 -39.57
CA VAL A 13 -6.51 -20.15 -40.70
C VAL A 13 -7.50 -19.06 -40.34
N PHE A 14 -7.02 -17.82 -40.25
CA PHE A 14 -7.83 -16.67 -39.88
C PHE A 14 -7.94 -15.70 -41.04
N CYS A 15 -9.08 -15.02 -41.15
CA CYS A 15 -9.21 -13.79 -41.91
C CYS A 15 -8.81 -12.58 -41.03
N ARG A 16 -8.58 -11.37 -41.61
CA ARG A 16 -8.26 -10.17 -40.81
C ARG A 16 -9.26 -9.92 -39.68
N THR A 17 -10.56 -9.90 -39.99
CA THR A 17 -11.63 -9.60 -39.02
C THR A 17 -11.80 -10.72 -37.99
N CYS A 18 -11.80 -11.97 -38.44
CA CYS A 18 -11.85 -13.18 -37.62
C CYS A 18 -10.70 -13.23 -36.60
N GLY A 19 -9.47 -13.01 -37.07
CA GLY A 19 -8.26 -13.03 -36.25
C GLY A 19 -8.27 -11.91 -35.21
N LEU A 20 -8.71 -10.70 -35.59
CA LEU A 20 -8.87 -9.59 -34.66
C LEU A 20 -9.96 -9.85 -33.61
N ALA A 21 -11.06 -10.51 -33.96
CA ALA A 21 -12.11 -10.91 -33.03
C ALA A 21 -11.58 -11.89 -31.97
N VAL A 22 -10.85 -12.93 -32.41
CA VAL A 22 -10.23 -13.92 -31.52
C VAL A 22 -9.17 -13.26 -30.63
N TYR A 23 -8.30 -12.43 -31.20
CA TYR A 23 -7.31 -11.66 -30.43
C TYR A 23 -7.95 -10.82 -29.33
N ARG A 24 -9.04 -10.08 -29.64
CA ARG A 24 -9.74 -9.25 -28.66
C ARG A 24 -10.34 -10.10 -27.54
N LYS A 25 -10.97 -11.23 -27.88
CA LYS A 25 -11.55 -12.15 -26.89
C LYS A 25 -10.47 -12.70 -25.95
N MET A 26 -9.39 -13.24 -26.52
CA MET A 26 -8.30 -13.82 -25.72
C MET A 26 -7.59 -12.78 -24.85
N THR A 27 -7.34 -11.59 -25.39
CA THR A 27 -6.69 -10.52 -24.61
C THR A 27 -7.58 -10.05 -23.46
N SER A 28 -8.91 -9.95 -23.68
CA SER A 28 -9.85 -9.65 -22.60
C SER A 28 -9.87 -10.76 -21.55
N ASP A 29 -9.90 -12.02 -21.95
CA ASP A 29 -9.91 -13.16 -21.03
C ASP A 29 -8.60 -13.21 -20.21
N THR A 30 -7.44 -12.99 -20.85
CA THR A 30 -6.13 -12.90 -20.20
C THR A 30 -6.05 -11.73 -19.22
N LEU A 31 -6.59 -10.56 -19.57
CA LEU A 31 -6.67 -9.45 -18.62
C LEU A 31 -7.51 -9.86 -17.41
N ILE A 32 -8.68 -10.48 -17.65
CA ILE A 32 -9.59 -10.88 -16.57
C ILE A 32 -8.98 -11.91 -15.62
N THR A 33 -8.20 -12.86 -16.14
CA THR A 33 -7.63 -13.94 -15.32
C THR A 33 -6.21 -13.65 -14.83
N GLY A 34 -5.51 -12.72 -15.48
CA GLY A 34 -4.07 -12.53 -15.32
C GLY A 34 -3.65 -11.78 -14.05
N TRP A 35 -4.58 -11.19 -13.31
CA TRP A 35 -4.27 -10.40 -12.11
C TRP A 35 -4.49 -11.12 -10.79
N TRP A 36 -5.10 -12.31 -10.78
CA TRP A 36 -5.47 -12.98 -9.52
C TRP A 36 -4.28 -13.58 -8.77
N GLY A 37 -3.07 -13.54 -9.32
CA GLY A 37 -1.85 -14.02 -8.66
C GLY A 37 -0.69 -13.04 -8.82
N LEU A 38 0.15 -12.92 -7.79
CA LEU A 38 1.29 -12.00 -7.75
C LEU A 38 2.25 -12.22 -8.94
N PHE A 39 2.61 -13.47 -9.22
CA PHE A 39 3.45 -13.81 -10.37
C PHE A 39 2.76 -13.50 -11.71
N SER A 40 1.45 -13.77 -11.80
CA SER A 40 0.66 -13.50 -13.00
C SER A 40 0.52 -11.99 -13.27
N LEU A 41 0.49 -11.15 -12.22
CA LEU A 41 0.49 -9.69 -12.34
C LEU A 41 1.72 -9.18 -13.12
N PHE A 42 2.89 -9.79 -12.89
CA PHE A 42 4.12 -9.43 -13.62
C PHE A 42 4.20 -10.04 -15.01
N VAL A 43 3.74 -11.28 -15.19
CA VAL A 43 3.85 -11.98 -16.49
C VAL A 43 2.79 -11.51 -17.50
N THR A 44 1.60 -11.16 -17.04
CA THR A 44 0.47 -10.76 -17.90
C THR A 44 0.79 -9.56 -18.81
N PRO A 45 1.46 -8.48 -18.35
CA PRO A 45 1.92 -7.39 -19.21
C PRO A 45 2.77 -7.87 -20.39
N PHE A 46 3.73 -8.78 -20.16
CA PHE A 46 4.58 -9.31 -21.24
C PHE A 46 3.77 -10.13 -22.25
N VAL A 47 2.83 -10.95 -21.78
CA VAL A 47 1.93 -11.73 -22.63
C VAL A 47 1.03 -10.81 -23.47
N VAL A 48 0.43 -9.80 -22.87
CA VAL A 48 -0.40 -8.80 -23.56
C VAL A 48 0.43 -8.02 -24.58
N LEU A 49 1.65 -7.63 -24.23
CA LEU A 49 2.56 -6.93 -25.13
C LEU A 49 2.91 -7.79 -26.35
N GLY A 50 3.23 -9.07 -26.16
CA GLY A 50 3.47 -10.02 -27.24
C GLY A 50 2.23 -10.23 -28.14
N ASN A 51 1.03 -10.26 -27.54
CA ASN A 51 -0.22 -10.33 -28.29
C ASN A 51 -0.45 -9.06 -29.14
N VAL A 52 -0.05 -7.88 -28.65
CA VAL A 52 -0.19 -6.60 -29.37
C VAL A 52 0.86 -6.44 -30.48
N SER A 53 2.13 -6.72 -30.21
CA SER A 53 3.23 -6.51 -31.15
C SER A 53 3.30 -7.61 -32.21
N GLY A 54 3.03 -8.86 -31.83
CA GLY A 54 3.05 -10.01 -32.73
C GLY A 54 1.68 -10.29 -33.34
N ALA A 55 0.78 -10.87 -32.55
CA ALA A 55 -0.48 -11.43 -33.06
C ALA A 55 -1.37 -10.36 -33.72
N ARG A 56 -1.57 -9.21 -33.07
CA ARG A 56 -2.36 -8.12 -33.65
C ARG A 56 -1.72 -7.53 -34.90
N ALA A 57 -0.40 -7.36 -34.93
CA ALA A 57 0.29 -6.87 -36.12
C ALA A 57 0.15 -7.85 -37.29
N ALA A 58 0.32 -9.15 -37.04
CA ALA A 58 0.11 -10.21 -38.01
C ALA A 58 -1.31 -10.19 -38.58
N PHE A 59 -2.35 -10.17 -37.73
CA PHE A 59 -3.74 -10.14 -38.18
C PHE A 59 -4.12 -8.89 -38.96
N ARG A 60 -3.51 -7.72 -38.68
CA ARG A 60 -3.75 -6.49 -39.46
C ARG A 60 -3.18 -6.58 -40.89
N ARG A 61 -2.15 -7.38 -41.12
CA ARG A 61 -1.54 -7.58 -42.45
C ARG A 61 -2.33 -8.54 -43.33
N LEU A 62 -3.19 -9.38 -42.77
CA LEU A 62 -4.03 -10.29 -43.54
C LEU A 62 -5.06 -9.52 -44.37
N PRO A 63 -5.54 -10.08 -45.49
CA PRO A 63 -6.61 -9.48 -46.27
C PRO A 63 -7.96 -9.56 -45.54
N GLU A 64 -8.88 -8.69 -45.93
CA GLU A 64 -10.29 -8.80 -45.54
C GLU A 64 -10.93 -10.05 -46.16
N PRO A 65 -11.94 -10.64 -45.51
CA PRO A 65 -12.59 -11.83 -46.02
C PRO A 65 -13.27 -11.53 -47.37
N TYR A 66 -12.82 -12.20 -48.44
CA TYR A 66 -13.42 -12.15 -49.76
C TYR A 66 -14.07 -13.51 -50.06
N GLY A 67 -15.28 -13.50 -50.64
CA GLY A 67 -15.98 -14.72 -51.06
C GLY A 67 -16.40 -15.66 -49.92
N ALA A 68 -16.50 -15.17 -48.69
CA ALA A 68 -16.85 -15.99 -47.54
C ALA A 68 -18.32 -16.47 -47.61
N ARG A 69 -18.53 -17.78 -47.48
CA ARG A 69 -19.87 -18.41 -47.46
C ARG A 69 -20.64 -18.19 -46.15
N CYS A 70 -19.96 -17.72 -45.11
CA CYS A 70 -20.51 -17.45 -43.79
C CYS A 70 -20.16 -16.03 -43.35
N ALA A 71 -21.01 -15.44 -42.52
CA ALA A 71 -20.76 -14.12 -41.93
C ALA A 71 -19.44 -14.13 -41.13
N PRO A 72 -18.62 -13.07 -41.24
CA PRO A 72 -17.41 -12.94 -40.41
C PRO A 72 -17.76 -12.95 -38.92
N LEU A 73 -16.85 -13.50 -38.11
CA LEU A 73 -17.02 -13.55 -36.66
C LEU A 73 -17.17 -12.12 -36.11
N ASP A 74 -18.23 -11.88 -35.34
CA ASP A 74 -18.50 -10.55 -34.77
C ASP A 74 -17.31 -10.11 -33.90
N PRO A 75 -16.61 -9.02 -34.25
CA PRO A 75 -15.46 -8.54 -33.51
C PRO A 75 -15.80 -8.00 -32.11
N GLY A 76 -17.09 -7.80 -31.80
CA GLY A 76 -17.58 -7.36 -30.49
C GLY A 76 -16.98 -6.02 -30.01
N ARG A 77 -17.25 -5.67 -28.75
CA ARG A 77 -16.72 -4.44 -28.13
C ARG A 77 -15.19 -4.48 -27.95
N ARG A 78 -14.56 -3.30 -28.02
CA ARG A 78 -13.11 -3.11 -27.78
C ARG A 78 -12.70 -3.69 -26.42
N VAL A 79 -11.47 -4.21 -26.33
CA VAL A 79 -10.93 -4.92 -25.15
C VAL A 79 -11.15 -4.14 -23.84
N LEU A 80 -10.88 -2.83 -23.85
CA LEU A 80 -11.05 -1.93 -22.70
C LEU A 80 -12.49 -1.43 -22.48
N ARG A 81 -13.39 -1.62 -23.44
CA ARG A 81 -14.82 -1.25 -23.33
C ARG A 81 -15.72 -2.44 -22.96
N ARG A 82 -15.13 -3.58 -22.60
CA ARG A 82 -15.89 -4.68 -21.99
C ARG A 82 -15.99 -4.40 -20.49
N ALA A 83 -17.22 -4.27 -20.00
CA ALA A 83 -17.55 -4.06 -18.59
C ALA A 83 -16.75 -4.92 -17.58
N PRO A 84 -16.49 -6.22 -17.82
CA PRO A 84 -15.70 -7.02 -16.87
C PRO A 84 -14.22 -6.62 -16.81
N ALA A 85 -13.65 -6.00 -17.84
CA ALA A 85 -12.28 -5.49 -17.77
C ALA A 85 -12.19 -4.24 -16.88
N MET A 86 -13.15 -3.31 -16.97
CA MET A 86 -13.15 -2.11 -16.12
C MET A 86 -13.53 -2.41 -14.67
N LEU A 87 -14.54 -3.27 -14.43
CA LEU A 87 -14.98 -3.60 -13.07
C LEU A 87 -13.89 -4.24 -12.21
N VAL A 88 -12.87 -4.83 -12.82
CA VAL A 88 -11.80 -5.52 -12.10
C VAL A 88 -10.44 -4.82 -12.22
N LEU A 89 -10.15 -4.11 -13.32
CA LEU A 89 -8.96 -3.25 -13.40
C LEU A 89 -9.00 -2.12 -12.36
N THR A 90 -10.18 -1.56 -12.07
CA THR A 90 -10.32 -0.44 -11.13
C THR A 90 -9.96 -0.83 -9.69
N PRO A 91 -10.57 -1.86 -9.06
CA PRO A 91 -10.21 -2.23 -7.69
C PRO A 91 -8.78 -2.77 -7.58
N LEU A 92 -8.29 -3.49 -8.60
CA LEU A 92 -6.94 -4.03 -8.60
C LEU A 92 -5.88 -2.93 -8.70
N ALA A 93 -6.07 -1.94 -9.57
CA ALA A 93 -5.16 -0.78 -9.65
C ALA A 93 -5.15 -0.01 -8.33
N LEU A 94 -6.30 0.08 -7.66
CA LEU A 94 -6.42 0.74 -6.38
C LEU A 94 -5.66 -0.01 -5.28
N VAL A 95 -5.75 -1.34 -5.23
CA VAL A 95 -4.97 -2.17 -4.29
C VAL A 95 -3.48 -2.15 -4.63
N ALA A 96 -3.12 -2.29 -5.90
CA ALA A 96 -1.73 -2.27 -6.36
C ALA A 96 -1.05 -0.91 -6.12
N ALA A 97 -1.80 0.18 -6.07
CA ALA A 97 -1.30 1.48 -5.66
C ALA A 97 -1.32 1.63 -4.12
N ALA A 98 -2.43 1.32 -3.47
CA ALA A 98 -2.60 1.53 -2.03
C ALA A 98 -1.57 0.75 -1.19
N VAL A 99 -1.25 -0.50 -1.56
CA VAL A 99 -0.28 -1.31 -0.80
C VAL A 99 1.12 -0.68 -0.80
N PRO A 100 1.78 -0.39 -1.93
CA PRO A 100 3.08 0.27 -1.92
C PRO A 100 3.01 1.70 -1.37
N THR A 101 1.90 2.44 -1.56
CA THR A 101 1.74 3.77 -0.95
C THR A 101 1.67 3.68 0.57
N LEU A 102 0.89 2.75 1.14
CA LEU A 102 0.82 2.51 2.57
C LEU A 102 2.15 1.99 3.13
N LEU A 103 2.85 1.16 2.36
CA LEU A 103 4.17 0.64 2.75
C LEU A 103 5.24 1.74 2.75
N LEU A 104 5.21 2.63 1.75
CA LEU A 104 6.00 3.86 1.72
C LEU A 104 5.65 4.78 2.88
N ILE A 105 4.36 4.97 3.16
CA ILE A 105 3.91 5.76 4.32
C ILE A 105 4.44 5.12 5.60
N GLY A 106 4.34 3.81 5.80
CA GLY A 106 4.89 3.13 6.99
C GLY A 106 6.43 3.16 7.07
N LEU A 107 7.13 3.19 5.94
CA LEU A 107 8.59 3.37 5.90
C LEU A 107 9.03 4.80 6.22
N ILE A 108 8.25 5.80 5.79
CA ILE A 108 8.55 7.23 6.04
C ILE A 108 8.07 7.65 7.43
N ALA A 109 6.89 7.17 7.86
CA ALA A 109 6.31 7.46 9.16
C ALA A 109 6.91 6.60 10.28
N GLY A 110 7.56 5.46 9.94
CA GLY A 110 7.96 4.45 10.92
C GLY A 110 6.73 3.70 11.47
N PRO A 111 6.90 2.50 12.06
CA PRO A 111 5.86 1.99 12.95
C PRO A 111 5.67 3.06 14.02
N ASP A 112 4.42 3.41 14.30
CA ASP A 112 4.07 4.17 15.50
C ASP A 112 4.54 3.35 16.71
N GLY A 113 5.82 3.50 17.06
CA GLY A 113 6.27 3.50 18.42
C GLY A 113 5.60 4.71 19.03
N ASP A 114 4.46 4.44 19.64
CA ASP A 114 3.68 5.27 20.54
C ASP A 114 4.58 5.91 21.61
N GLY A 115 5.35 6.92 21.19
CA GLY A 115 6.46 7.48 21.95
C GLY A 115 7.21 8.63 21.26
N LYS A 116 6.84 9.03 20.04
CA LYS A 116 7.30 10.31 19.48
C LYS A 116 6.33 11.43 19.82
N GLY A 117 6.59 12.07 20.96
CA GLY A 117 6.33 13.50 21.15
C GLY A 117 4.87 13.92 21.20
N ALA A 118 4.02 13.21 21.95
CA ALA A 118 2.89 13.91 22.55
C ALA A 118 3.50 14.91 23.54
N GLY A 119 3.50 16.21 23.17
CA GLY A 119 4.11 17.28 23.97
C GLY A 119 3.76 17.13 25.44
N LEU A 120 4.81 16.96 26.26
CA LEU A 120 4.68 16.83 27.71
C LEU A 120 3.95 18.07 28.22
N SER A 121 2.80 17.86 28.85
CA SER A 121 2.03 18.93 29.48
C SER A 121 2.17 18.84 30.99
N VAL A 122 2.07 19.99 31.65
CA VAL A 122 2.06 20.06 33.11
C VAL A 122 0.97 19.15 33.67
N GLY A 123 1.35 18.26 34.58
CA GLY A 123 0.46 17.28 35.20
C GLY A 123 0.50 15.88 34.57
N ASP A 124 1.20 15.68 33.46
CA ASP A 124 1.37 14.35 32.86
C ASP A 124 2.29 13.46 33.71
N CYS A 125 1.94 12.17 33.83
CA CYS A 125 2.77 11.16 34.47
C CYS A 125 3.62 10.44 33.41
N VAL A 126 4.89 10.21 33.73
CA VAL A 126 5.87 9.68 32.81
C VAL A 126 6.76 8.63 33.47
N GLU A 127 7.21 7.69 32.66
CA GLU A 127 8.25 6.71 32.96
C GLU A 127 9.50 7.07 32.14
N ASN A 128 10.69 7.03 32.75
CA ASN A 128 11.93 7.14 31.99
C ASN A 128 12.46 5.75 31.67
N THR A 129 12.35 5.36 30.41
CA THR A 129 12.82 4.04 29.94
C THR A 129 14.32 3.99 29.61
N ALA A 130 15.03 5.12 29.75
CA ALA A 130 16.47 5.22 29.53
C ALA A 130 17.24 5.48 30.84
N ASP A 131 18.51 5.09 30.87
CA ASP A 131 19.41 5.38 31.98
C ASP A 131 19.88 6.83 31.93
N TRP A 132 19.83 7.53 33.07
CA TRP A 132 20.37 8.89 33.16
C TRP A 132 21.85 8.94 32.75
N PRO A 133 22.28 9.94 31.96
CA PRO A 133 21.57 11.17 31.60
C PRO A 133 20.67 11.09 30.35
N ASP A 134 20.62 9.94 29.67
CA ASP A 134 19.79 9.75 28.50
C ASP A 134 18.30 9.71 28.91
N GLN A 135 17.45 10.35 28.10
CA GLN A 135 16.03 10.57 28.43
C GLN A 135 15.15 9.95 27.35
N ALA A 136 14.34 8.97 27.74
CA ALA A 136 13.29 8.38 26.91
C ALA A 136 11.99 8.36 27.69
N LEU A 137 11.34 9.54 27.74
CA LEU A 137 10.13 9.79 28.51
C LEU A 137 8.91 9.24 27.79
N LEU A 138 8.26 8.25 28.40
CA LEU A 138 7.01 7.69 27.93
C LEU A 138 5.86 8.20 28.80
N LYS A 139 4.81 8.74 28.19
CA LYS A 139 3.60 9.13 28.91
C LYS A 139 2.84 7.89 29.37
N VAL A 140 2.58 7.80 30.66
CA VAL A 140 1.86 6.67 31.28
C VAL A 140 0.66 7.17 32.08
N ASP A 141 -0.27 6.25 32.36
CA ASP A 141 -1.39 6.56 33.25
C ASP A 141 -0.89 6.80 34.68
N CYS A 142 -1.36 7.88 35.33
CA CYS A 142 -0.92 8.24 36.68
C CYS A 142 -1.32 7.24 37.77
N GLY A 143 -2.31 6.37 37.52
CA GLY A 143 -2.67 5.28 38.43
C GLY A 143 -1.80 4.03 38.25
N SER A 144 -0.90 4.02 37.26
CA SER A 144 0.00 2.90 36.99
C SER A 144 1.14 2.85 38.01
N PRO A 145 1.57 1.66 38.45
CA PRO A 145 2.81 1.52 39.22
C PRO A 145 4.07 1.91 38.42
N ALA A 146 3.95 2.05 37.10
CA ALA A 146 5.02 2.52 36.22
C ALA A 146 5.14 4.05 36.15
N ALA A 147 4.23 4.80 36.79
CA ALA A 147 4.32 6.26 36.86
C ALA A 147 5.42 6.67 37.86
N GLU A 148 6.64 6.86 37.35
CA GLU A 148 7.79 7.24 38.18
C GLU A 148 7.82 8.74 38.49
N TYR A 149 7.51 9.57 37.49
CA TYR A 149 7.61 11.02 37.58
C TYR A 149 6.34 11.72 37.09
N ARG A 150 6.12 12.95 37.56
CA ARG A 150 5.12 13.88 37.03
C ARG A 150 5.76 15.17 36.57
N VAL A 151 5.28 15.67 35.45
CA VAL A 151 5.70 16.94 34.83
C VAL A 151 5.13 18.10 35.63
N ALA A 152 6.01 18.94 36.18
CA ALA A 152 5.67 20.17 36.87
C ALA A 152 6.28 21.38 36.17
N ASP A 153 5.56 22.50 36.21
CA ASP A 153 6.07 23.82 35.81
C ASP A 153 6.66 24.49 37.04
N GLU A 154 7.99 24.62 37.07
CA GLU A 154 8.71 25.21 38.20
C GLU A 154 9.80 26.16 37.65
N PRO A 155 9.88 27.41 38.13
CA PRO A 155 10.81 28.42 37.61
C PRO A 155 12.29 28.12 37.94
N SER A 156 12.58 27.00 38.62
CA SER A 156 13.94 26.54 38.88
C SER A 156 14.64 25.98 37.63
N CYS A 157 13.87 25.55 36.62
CA CYS A 157 14.40 25.07 35.34
C CYS A 157 14.38 26.21 34.29
N GLY A 158 15.05 26.02 33.15
CA GLY A 158 15.08 27.01 32.07
C GLY A 158 13.67 27.37 31.57
N PRO A 159 13.49 28.48 30.83
CA PRO A 159 12.17 28.98 30.41
C PRO A 159 11.37 28.02 29.51
N GLU A 160 12.02 26.98 28.97
CA GLU A 160 11.42 25.97 28.09
C GLU A 160 11.54 24.55 28.68
N ASP A 161 12.01 24.42 29.93
CA ASP A 161 12.28 23.14 30.58
C ASP A 161 11.19 22.79 31.59
N TYR A 162 10.85 21.51 31.68
CA TYR A 162 9.95 21.00 32.72
C TYR A 162 10.72 20.40 33.89
N LEU A 163 10.14 20.46 35.09
CA LEU A 163 10.66 19.75 36.25
C LEU A 163 9.97 18.39 36.38
N LEU A 164 10.73 17.30 36.28
CA LEU A 164 10.26 15.97 36.67
C LEU A 164 10.43 15.78 38.17
N ARG A 165 9.29 15.66 38.86
CA ARG A 165 9.24 15.31 40.28
C ARG A 165 8.76 13.88 40.40
N ALA A 166 9.40 13.09 41.26
CA ALA A 166 8.89 11.75 41.54
C ALA A 166 7.43 11.87 42.03
N GLU A 167 6.53 11.00 41.57
CA GLU A 167 5.08 11.11 41.82
C GLU A 167 4.79 11.24 43.34
N TYR A 168 5.56 10.53 44.16
CA TYR A 168 5.43 10.55 45.62
C TYR A 168 6.03 11.81 46.31
N MET A 169 6.64 12.72 45.57
CA MET A 169 7.28 13.95 46.10
C MET A 169 6.51 15.23 45.77
N ILE A 170 5.37 15.16 45.08
CA ILE A 170 4.64 16.33 44.54
C ILE A 170 4.34 17.40 45.60
N ASP A 171 3.93 16.98 46.80
CA ASP A 171 3.50 17.88 47.89
C ASP A 171 4.65 18.43 48.76
N ALA A 172 5.91 18.18 48.38
CA ALA A 172 7.08 18.63 49.13
C ALA A 172 7.78 19.80 48.43
N PRO A 173 7.39 21.07 48.69
CA PRO A 173 8.03 22.23 48.08
C PRO A 173 9.54 22.27 48.42
N GLY A 174 10.37 22.50 47.40
CA GLY A 174 11.83 22.65 47.55
C GLY A 174 12.67 21.36 47.48
N LYS A 175 12.09 20.22 47.06
CA LYS A 175 12.84 18.96 46.87
C LYS A 175 13.46 18.83 45.47
N PRO A 176 14.59 18.08 45.32
CA PRO A 176 15.27 17.92 44.05
C PRO A 176 14.39 17.17 43.04
N GLY A 177 14.11 17.82 41.91
CA GLY A 177 13.60 17.20 40.69
C GLY A 177 14.65 17.31 39.59
N TYR A 178 14.41 16.62 38.47
CA TYR A 178 15.29 16.68 37.31
C TYR A 178 14.69 17.62 36.27
N CYS A 179 15.45 18.63 35.83
CA CYS A 179 15.03 19.47 34.71
C CYS A 179 15.18 18.68 33.41
N VAL A 180 14.13 18.68 32.59
CA VAL A 180 14.12 18.01 31.29
C VAL A 180 13.62 18.97 30.21
N THR A 181 14.30 18.93 29.06
CA THR A 181 13.88 19.65 27.86
C THR A 181 12.83 18.80 27.14
N PRO A 182 11.64 19.33 26.81
CA PRO A 182 10.70 18.64 25.92
C PRO A 182 11.33 18.44 24.54
N LEU A 183 11.36 17.20 24.05
CA LEU A 183 11.84 16.81 22.71
C LEU A 183 10.80 17.08 21.63
#